data_AF-A0A0T6AUB1-F1
#
_entry.id   AF-A0A0T6AUB1-F1
#
_cell.length_a   1.000
_cell.length_b   1.000
_cell.length_c   1.000
_cell.angle_alpha   90.00
_cell.angle_beta   90.00
_cell.angle_gamma   90.00
#
_symmetry.space_group_name_H-M   'P 1'
#
loop_
_entity.id
_entity.type
_entity.pdbx_description
1 polymer ?
#
loop_
_entity_poly.entity_id
_entity_poly.type
_entity_poly.pdbx_seq_one_letter_code
_entity_poly.pdbx_strand_id
1 'polypeptide(L)'
;MYILNAVYVDPRVDFGLKEKKIAAGHLISISMKHFVEQVEILMNVQQNKYVENVFGNVNNYNWLINKKPSLIWISAKDEFKIRMYLRKLNEDQTVQVMKQLIRWVEEHPNISALKVPEICVNLLSKMVTSNVVNAVTMSRMNSLRNSLRRFSSMRNKVVPDQLNIPSHPSDSRRSVTFSEELQVYQIYST
;
A
#
# COMPACT_ATOMS: atom_id res chain seq x y z
N MET A 1 -15.27 -7.57 -33.01
CA MET A 1 -15.83 -8.87 -32.55
C MET A 1 -15.07 -9.24 -31.29
N TYR A 2 -15.68 -9.03 -30.12
CA TYR A 2 -15.02 -9.24 -28.81
C TYR A 2 -15.29 -10.67 -28.35
N ILE A 3 -14.25 -11.48 -28.16
CA ILE A 3 -14.36 -12.77 -27.48
C ILE A 3 -13.96 -12.53 -26.02
N LEU A 4 -14.97 -12.27 -25.19
CA LEU A 4 -14.88 -12.37 -23.73
C LEU A 4 -14.70 -13.85 -23.38
N ASN A 5 -13.46 -14.32 -23.29
CA ASN A 5 -13.16 -15.60 -22.64
C ASN A 5 -13.21 -15.39 -21.12
N ALA A 6 -14.42 -15.28 -20.58
CA ALA A 6 -14.65 -15.46 -19.16
C ALA A 6 -14.43 -16.94 -18.84
N VAL A 7 -13.29 -17.27 -18.24
CA VAL A 7 -13.06 -18.60 -17.66
C VAL A 7 -14.02 -18.72 -16.47
N TYR A 8 -15.10 -19.47 -16.65
CA TYR A 8 -16.00 -19.86 -15.57
C TYR A 8 -15.24 -20.82 -14.64
N VAL A 9 -14.84 -20.33 -13.48
CA VAL A 9 -14.26 -21.16 -12.42
C VAL A 9 -15.41 -21.69 -11.57
N ASP A 10 -15.71 -22.97 -11.70
CA ASP A 10 -16.72 -23.66 -10.91
C ASP A 10 -16.37 -23.57 -9.41
N PRO A 11 -17.22 -22.95 -8.57
CA PRO A 11 -16.92 -22.76 -7.15
C PRO A 11 -16.89 -24.06 -6.33
N ARG A 12 -17.16 -25.22 -6.95
CA ARG A 12 -17.15 -26.54 -6.29
C ARG A 12 -15.84 -27.31 -6.46
N VAL A 13 -14.89 -26.82 -7.26
CA VAL A 13 -13.62 -27.51 -7.50
C VAL A 13 -12.56 -26.93 -6.56
N ASP A 14 -12.26 -27.67 -5.50
CA ASP A 14 -11.22 -27.30 -4.55
C ASP A 14 -9.83 -27.60 -5.15
N PHE A 15 -9.33 -26.66 -5.96
CA PHE A 15 -8.01 -26.76 -6.57
C PHE A 15 -6.92 -26.85 -5.50
N GLY A 16 -6.01 -27.82 -5.65
CA GLY A 16 -4.90 -27.99 -4.73
C GLY A 16 -4.00 -26.75 -4.67
N LEU A 17 -3.26 -26.58 -3.56
CA LEU A 17 -2.36 -25.43 -3.31
C LEU A 17 -1.36 -25.14 -4.45
N LYS A 18 -0.99 -26.14 -5.27
CA LYS A 18 -0.14 -25.96 -6.46
C LYS A 18 -0.88 -25.28 -7.62
N GLU A 19 -2.11 -25.67 -7.90
CA GLU A 19 -2.90 -25.14 -9.01
C GLU A 19 -3.39 -23.72 -8.72
N LYS A 20 -3.75 -23.43 -7.46
CA LYS A 20 -4.03 -22.07 -6.98
C LYS A 20 -2.84 -21.11 -7.17
N LYS A 21 -1.59 -21.59 -6.96
CA LYS A 21 -0.37 -20.80 -7.21
C LYS A 21 -0.12 -20.54 -8.70
N ILE A 22 -0.39 -21.50 -9.57
CA ILE A 22 -0.21 -21.37 -11.02
C ILE A 22 -1.26 -20.40 -11.59
N ALA A 23 -2.52 -20.54 -11.20
CA ALA A 23 -3.60 -19.63 -11.60
C ALA A 23 -3.36 -18.20 -11.13
N ALA A 24 -2.94 -18.00 -9.87
CA ALA A 24 -2.56 -16.69 -9.36
C ALA A 24 -1.35 -16.10 -10.12
N GLY A 25 -0.33 -16.91 -10.41
CA GLY A 25 0.81 -16.49 -11.22
C GLY A 25 0.41 -16.06 -12.64
N HIS A 26 -0.56 -16.75 -13.25
CA HIS A 26 -1.08 -16.42 -14.57
C HIS A 26 -1.92 -15.13 -14.55
N LEU A 27 -2.82 -14.97 -13.58
CA LEU A 27 -3.62 -13.74 -13.38
C LEU A 27 -2.75 -12.52 -13.11
N ILE A 28 -1.73 -12.66 -12.25
CA ILE A 28 -0.74 -11.61 -11.98
C ILE A 28 0.04 -11.25 -13.25
N SER A 29 0.42 -12.25 -14.06
CA SER A 29 1.10 -12.00 -15.33
C SER A 29 0.20 -11.28 -16.34
N ILE A 30 -1.11 -11.52 -16.35
CA ILE A 30 -2.07 -10.86 -17.24
C ILE A 30 -2.27 -9.41 -16.81
N SER A 31 -2.51 -9.17 -15.52
CA SER A 31 -2.66 -7.83 -14.93
C SER A 31 -1.40 -6.97 -15.17
N MET A 32 -0.20 -7.55 -15.03
CA MET A 32 1.06 -6.85 -15.31
C MET A 32 1.26 -6.51 -16.77
N LYS A 33 0.85 -7.38 -17.70
CA LYS A 33 0.95 -7.09 -19.14
C LYS A 33 0.04 -5.92 -19.51
N HIS A 34 -1.20 -5.91 -19.02
CA HIS A 34 -2.14 -4.81 -19.27
C HIS A 34 -1.66 -3.47 -18.72
N PHE A 35 -0.99 -3.45 -17.56
CA PHE A 35 -0.44 -2.20 -17.02
C PHE A 35 0.67 -1.63 -17.91
N VAL A 36 1.61 -2.46 -18.39
CA VAL A 36 2.69 -2.01 -19.27
C VAL A 36 2.12 -1.50 -20.60
N GLU A 37 1.17 -2.23 -21.19
CA GLU A 37 0.45 -1.81 -22.40
C GLU A 37 -0.23 -0.44 -22.22
N GLN A 38 -0.85 -0.19 -21.06
CA GLN A 38 -1.45 1.11 -20.76
C GLN A 38 -0.43 2.25 -20.70
N VAL A 39 0.78 1.99 -20.16
CA VAL A 39 1.87 2.98 -20.16
C VAL A 39 2.35 3.26 -21.59
N GLU A 40 2.47 2.23 -22.44
CA GLU A 40 2.84 2.39 -23.85
C GLU A 40 1.79 3.19 -24.64
N ILE A 41 0.50 2.93 -24.40
CA ILE A 41 -0.59 3.72 -24.98
C ILE A 41 -0.46 5.19 -24.56
N LEU A 42 -0.16 5.45 -23.28
CA LEU A 42 0.01 6.81 -22.77
C LEU A 42 1.22 7.51 -23.42
N MET A 43 2.32 6.80 -23.61
CA MET A 43 3.49 7.30 -24.34
C MET A 43 3.13 7.69 -25.78
N ASN A 44 2.37 6.85 -26.47
CA ASN A 44 1.95 7.11 -27.85
C ASN A 44 1.01 8.31 -27.95
N VAL A 45 0.06 8.43 -27.02
CA VAL A 45 -0.82 9.60 -26.93
C VAL A 45 0.00 10.87 -26.72
N GLN A 46 1.00 10.82 -25.83
CA GLN A 46 1.85 11.97 -25.55
C GLN A 46 2.75 12.34 -26.73
N GLN A 47 3.27 11.34 -27.45
CA GLN A 47 4.04 11.52 -28.69
C GLN A 47 3.20 12.24 -29.75
N ASN A 48 1.94 11.80 -29.95
CA ASN A 48 1.03 12.40 -30.91
C ASN A 48 0.71 13.85 -30.54
N LYS A 49 0.40 14.12 -29.26
CA LYS A 49 0.16 15.49 -28.77
C LYS A 49 1.38 16.40 -28.99
N TYR A 50 2.59 15.89 -28.72
CA TYR A 50 3.81 16.64 -28.94
C TYR A 50 4.02 16.97 -30.42
N VAL A 51 3.82 15.99 -31.32
CA VAL A 51 3.92 16.18 -32.77
C VAL A 51 2.87 17.16 -33.28
N GLU A 52 1.62 17.05 -32.84
CA GLU A 52 0.56 17.99 -33.17
C GLU A 52 0.89 19.42 -32.73
N ASN A 53 1.49 19.59 -31.54
CA ASN A 53 1.88 20.92 -31.05
C ASN A 53 3.05 21.51 -31.85
N VAL A 54 4.05 20.70 -32.23
CA VAL A 54 5.24 21.16 -32.96
C VAL A 54 4.94 21.42 -34.44
N PHE A 55 4.14 20.57 -35.09
CA PHE A 55 3.88 20.62 -36.53
C PHE A 55 2.48 21.15 -36.90
N GLY A 56 1.62 21.45 -35.92
CA GLY A 56 0.23 21.87 -36.15
C GLY A 56 0.06 23.27 -36.73
N ASN A 57 1.11 24.10 -36.78
CA ASN A 57 1.04 25.43 -37.41
C ASN A 57 1.24 25.33 -38.93
N VAL A 58 0.10 25.32 -39.64
CA VAL A 58 -0.17 25.76 -41.02
C VAL A 58 1.07 25.85 -41.93
N ASN A 59 1.55 24.71 -42.43
CA ASN A 59 2.41 24.71 -43.62
C ASN A 59 1.69 23.96 -44.74
N ASN A 60 1.68 24.55 -45.94
CA ASN A 60 1.01 24.05 -47.15
C ASN A 60 1.50 22.66 -47.64
N TYR A 61 2.40 22.03 -46.88
CA TYR A 61 3.05 20.75 -47.15
C TYR A 61 2.82 19.71 -46.04
N ASN A 62 1.73 19.82 -45.26
CA ASN A 62 1.40 18.84 -44.22
C ASN A 62 1.43 17.38 -44.74
N TRP A 63 1.07 17.14 -46.01
CA TRP A 63 1.14 15.82 -46.63
C TRP A 63 2.57 15.26 -46.79
N LEU A 64 3.60 16.12 -46.88
CA LEU A 64 5.02 15.74 -46.87
C LEU A 64 5.54 15.50 -45.43
N ILE A 65 4.94 16.15 -44.43
CA ILE A 65 5.30 16.09 -43.00
C ILE A 65 4.52 14.99 -42.25
N ASN A 66 3.42 14.50 -42.82
CA ASN A 66 2.53 13.44 -42.31
C ASN A 66 3.19 12.04 -42.21
N LYS A 67 4.50 11.96 -42.04
CA LYS A 67 5.13 10.72 -41.62
C LYS A 67 4.63 10.42 -40.21
N LYS A 68 3.88 9.32 -40.08
CA LYS A 68 3.41 8.84 -38.77
C LYS A 68 4.59 8.84 -37.80
N PRO A 69 4.45 9.39 -36.58
CA PRO A 69 5.52 9.33 -35.61
C PRO A 69 5.95 7.88 -35.42
N SER A 70 7.28 7.65 -35.37
CA SER A 70 7.82 6.33 -35.11
C SER A 70 7.31 5.84 -33.76
N LEU A 71 6.79 4.62 -33.71
CA LEU A 71 6.36 3.99 -32.47
C LEU A 71 7.54 3.92 -31.50
N ILE A 72 7.36 4.49 -30.30
CA ILE A 72 8.39 4.46 -29.25
C ILE A 72 8.00 3.39 -28.25
N TRP A 73 8.91 2.44 -28.04
CA TRP A 73 8.74 1.37 -27.07
C TRP A 73 9.33 1.76 -25.71
N ILE A 74 8.81 1.16 -24.65
CA ILE A 74 9.42 1.27 -23.32
C ILE A 74 10.79 0.60 -23.36
N SER A 75 11.79 1.21 -22.70
CA SER A 75 13.09 0.58 -22.51
C SER A 75 12.95 -0.68 -21.66
N ALA A 76 13.60 -1.77 -22.04
CA ALA A 76 13.60 -3.02 -21.28
C ALA A 76 14.01 -2.83 -19.80
N LYS A 77 14.87 -1.84 -19.53
CA LYS A 77 15.28 -1.49 -18.16
C LYS A 77 14.11 -0.94 -17.33
N ASP A 78 13.30 -0.07 -17.92
CA ASP A 78 12.18 0.55 -17.21
C ASP A 78 10.99 -0.40 -17.14
N GLU A 79 10.76 -1.19 -18.18
CA GLU A 79 9.78 -2.28 -18.15
C GLU A 79 10.08 -3.26 -17.02
N PHE A 80 11.33 -3.69 -16.89
CA PHE A 80 11.76 -4.59 -15.81
C PHE A 80 11.47 -3.98 -14.43
N LYS A 81 11.80 -2.71 -14.22
CA LYS A 81 11.51 -2.00 -12.96
C LYS A 81 10.02 -1.91 -12.68
N ILE A 82 9.21 -1.56 -13.69
CA ILE A 82 7.75 -1.47 -13.57
C ILE A 82 7.21 -2.84 -13.11
N ARG A 83 7.57 -3.92 -13.80
CA ARG A 83 7.15 -5.29 -13.44
C ARG A 83 7.59 -5.67 -12.02
N MET A 84 8.79 -5.28 -11.60
CA MET A 84 9.28 -5.52 -10.23
C MET A 84 8.47 -4.80 -9.16
N TYR A 85 8.07 -3.54 -9.39
CA TYR A 85 7.26 -2.78 -8.43
C TYR A 85 5.80 -3.25 -8.40
N LEU A 86 5.22 -3.59 -9.55
CA LEU A 86 3.84 -4.09 -9.63
C LEU A 86 3.64 -5.37 -8.82
N ARG A 87 4.67 -6.23 -8.68
CA ARG A 87 4.61 -7.43 -7.84
C ARG A 87 4.39 -7.14 -6.34
N LYS A 88 4.65 -5.90 -5.91
CA LYS A 88 4.58 -5.47 -4.51
C LYS A 88 3.33 -4.64 -4.21
N LEU A 89 2.46 -4.44 -5.20
CA LEU A 89 1.29 -3.58 -5.12
C LEU A 89 0.01 -4.39 -5.33
N ASN A 90 -1.06 -3.97 -4.66
CA ASN A 90 -2.40 -4.52 -4.88
C ASN A 90 -3.05 -3.85 -6.10
N GLU A 91 -4.06 -4.48 -6.68
CA GLU A 91 -4.74 -3.98 -7.89
C GLU A 91 -5.26 -2.55 -7.72
N ASP A 92 -5.93 -2.23 -6.61
CA ASP A 92 -6.40 -0.86 -6.32
C ASP A 92 -5.27 0.17 -6.32
N GLN A 93 -4.11 -0.20 -5.79
CA GLN A 93 -2.92 0.66 -5.76
C GLN A 93 -2.35 0.85 -7.16
N THR A 94 -2.38 -0.18 -8.01
CA THR A 94 -1.97 -0.05 -9.42
C THR A 94 -2.87 0.91 -10.18
N VAL A 95 -4.19 0.86 -9.95
CA VAL A 95 -5.16 1.77 -10.55
C VAL A 95 -4.92 3.20 -10.07
N GLN A 96 -4.65 3.39 -8.77
CA GLN A 96 -4.35 4.70 -8.20
C GLN A 96 -3.09 5.31 -8.83
N VAL A 97 -2.03 4.52 -9.01
CA VAL A 97 -0.80 4.97 -9.68
C VAL A 97 -1.08 5.34 -11.13
N MET A 98 -1.89 4.56 -11.86
CA MET A 98 -2.25 4.88 -13.24
C MET A 98 -3.03 6.20 -13.33
N LYS A 99 -4.00 6.44 -12.43
CA LYS A 99 -4.73 7.72 -12.35
C LYS A 99 -3.79 8.90 -12.08
N GLN A 100 -2.83 8.74 -11.16
CA GLN A 100 -1.83 9.76 -10.88
C GLN A 100 -0.93 10.04 -12.08
N LEU A 101 -0.54 8.99 -12.82
CA LEU A 101 0.27 9.13 -14.03
C LEU A 101 -0.49 9.88 -15.14
N ILE A 102 -1.75 9.53 -15.39
CA ILE A 102 -2.61 10.22 -16.36
C ILE A 102 -2.71 11.71 -16.02
N ARG A 103 -3.07 12.02 -14.76
CA ARG A 103 -3.17 13.40 -14.29
C ARG A 103 -1.86 14.16 -14.46
N TRP A 104 -0.73 13.53 -14.15
CA TRP A 104 0.59 14.16 -14.29
C TRP A 104 0.91 14.49 -15.75
N VAL A 105 0.56 13.61 -16.70
CA VAL A 105 0.73 13.85 -18.13
C VAL A 105 -0.19 14.97 -18.64
N GLU A 106 -1.42 15.06 -18.14
CA GLU A 106 -2.34 16.17 -18.44
C GLU A 106 -1.81 17.52 -17.95
N GLU A 107 -1.18 17.56 -16.78
CA GLU A 107 -0.56 18.76 -16.21
C GLU A 107 0.71 19.19 -16.98
N HIS A 108 1.36 18.28 -17.73
CA HIS A 108 2.62 18.53 -18.45
C HIS A 108 2.54 18.14 -19.94
N PRO A 109 1.75 18.86 -20.75
CA PRO A 109 1.42 18.45 -22.13
C PRO A 109 2.61 18.48 -23.10
N ASN A 110 3.71 19.16 -22.76
CA ASN A 110 4.91 19.28 -23.60
C ASN A 110 6.04 18.33 -23.21
N ILE A 111 5.78 17.36 -22.33
CA ILE A 111 6.78 16.39 -21.91
C ILE A 111 7.10 15.41 -23.04
N SER A 112 8.36 14.97 -23.14
CA SER A 112 8.76 13.87 -24.03
C SER A 112 8.10 12.56 -23.59
N ALA A 113 7.62 11.78 -24.56
CA ALA A 113 7.06 10.44 -24.32
C ALA A 113 8.02 9.52 -23.54
N LEU A 114 9.34 9.68 -23.72
CA LEU A 114 10.36 8.90 -23.01
C LEU A 114 10.42 9.17 -21.50
N LYS A 115 9.88 10.29 -21.02
CA LYS A 115 9.84 10.60 -19.59
C LYS A 115 8.65 9.92 -18.88
N VAL A 116 7.64 9.47 -19.62
CA VAL A 116 6.44 8.85 -19.03
C VAL A 116 6.78 7.57 -18.24
N PRO A 117 7.60 6.63 -18.75
CA PRO A 117 8.01 5.46 -17.98
C PRO A 117 8.84 5.79 -16.74
N GLU A 118 9.69 6.81 -16.81
CA GLU A 118 10.51 7.26 -15.67
C GLU A 118 9.62 7.76 -14.53
N ILE A 119 8.62 8.59 -14.85
CA ILE A 119 7.66 9.08 -13.88
C ILE A 119 6.80 7.93 -13.33
N CYS A 120 6.38 7.00 -14.18
CA CYS A 120 5.65 5.81 -13.75
C CYS A 120 6.45 5.01 -12.70
N VAL A 121 7.73 4.75 -12.98
CA VAL A 121 8.64 4.08 -12.04
C VAL A 121 8.76 4.85 -10.72
N ASN A 122 8.84 6.17 -10.77
CA ASN A 122 8.92 7.02 -9.58
C ASN A 122 7.61 7.02 -8.76
N LEU A 123 6.44 6.97 -9.40
CA LEU A 123 5.16 6.85 -8.69
C LEU A 123 5.02 5.47 -8.03
N LEU A 124 5.38 4.41 -8.75
CA LEU A 124 5.39 3.04 -8.23
C LEU A 124 6.34 2.90 -7.04
N SER A 125 7.55 3.47 -7.12
CA SER A 125 8.52 3.41 -6.03
C SER A 125 8.06 4.17 -4.78
N LYS A 126 7.42 5.34 -4.95
CA LYS A 126 6.79 6.09 -3.85
C LYS A 126 5.68 5.29 -3.17
N MET A 127 4.82 4.64 -3.95
CA MET A 127 3.73 3.82 -3.40
C MET A 127 4.25 2.63 -2.60
N VAL A 128 5.26 1.92 -3.13
CA VAL A 128 5.90 0.80 -2.41
C VAL A 128 6.60 1.30 -1.14
N THR A 129 7.30 2.43 -1.20
CA THR A 129 7.95 3.02 -0.02
C THR A 129 6.94 3.41 1.05
N SER A 130 5.81 3.99 0.64
CA SER A 130 4.71 4.33 1.55
C SER A 130 4.14 3.08 2.25
N ASN A 131 3.95 1.97 1.51
CA ASN A 131 3.50 0.72 2.10
C ASN A 131 4.50 0.18 3.15
N VAL A 132 5.80 0.25 2.86
CA VAL A 132 6.85 -0.18 3.80
C VAL A 132 6.87 0.69 5.05
N VAL A 133 6.81 2.01 4.89
CA VAL A 133 6.76 2.95 6.03
C VAL A 133 5.54 2.69 6.89
N ASN A 134 4.36 2.52 6.28
CA ASN A 134 3.11 2.22 7.00
C ASN A 134 3.17 0.88 7.75
N ALA A 135 3.78 -0.15 7.16
CA ALA A 135 3.97 -1.43 7.83
C ALA A 135 4.90 -1.29 9.06
N VAL A 136 5.99 -0.53 8.92
CA VAL A 136 6.95 -0.28 10.02
C VAL A 136 6.32 0.56 11.14
N THR A 137 5.55 1.60 10.81
CA THR A 137 4.88 2.44 11.82
C THR A 137 3.84 1.63 12.60
N MET A 138 3.03 0.82 11.92
CA MET A 138 2.06 -0.08 12.57
C MET A 138 2.75 -1.13 13.43
N SER A 139 3.87 -1.70 12.98
CA SER A 139 4.68 -2.64 13.77
C SER A 139 5.22 -1.99 15.04
N ARG A 140 5.79 -0.78 14.95
CA ARG A 140 6.29 -0.02 16.11
C ARG A 140 5.17 0.30 17.09
N MET A 141 4.01 0.71 16.59
CA MET A 141 2.84 1.00 17.42
C MET A 141 2.34 -0.26 18.15
N ASN A 142 2.31 -1.41 17.48
CA ASN A 142 1.96 -2.69 18.10
C ASN A 142 2.98 -3.11 19.18
N SER A 143 4.28 -2.94 18.94
CA SER A 143 5.31 -3.19 19.95
C SER A 143 5.16 -2.27 21.16
N LEU A 144 4.87 -0.98 20.95
CA LEU A 144 4.63 -0.02 22.03
C LEU A 144 3.37 -0.39 22.83
N ARG A 145 2.28 -0.73 22.16
CA ARG A 145 1.03 -1.17 22.81
C ARG A 145 1.25 -2.45 23.63
N ASN A 146 2.01 -3.40 23.10
CA ASN A 146 2.35 -4.64 23.81
C ASN A 146 3.27 -4.38 25.01
N SER A 147 4.23 -3.46 24.88
CA SER A 147 5.09 -3.03 25.98
C SER A 147 4.26 -2.40 27.11
N LEU A 148 3.41 -1.42 26.79
CA LEU A 148 2.52 -0.77 27.77
C LEU A 148 1.57 -1.76 28.46
N ARG A 149 1.01 -2.71 27.72
CA ARG A 149 0.15 -3.75 28.30
C ARG A 149 0.90 -4.64 29.29
N ARG A 150 2.19 -4.92 29.06
CA ARG A 150 3.03 -5.68 30.01
C ARG A 150 3.33 -4.85 31.25
N PHE A 151 3.64 -3.56 31.10
CA PHE A 151 3.86 -2.65 32.24
C PHE A 151 2.59 -2.42 33.07
N SER A 152 1.40 -2.36 32.45
CA SER A 152 0.14 -2.21 33.19
C SER A 152 -0.31 -3.48 33.92
N SER A 153 0.20 -4.66 33.51
CA SER A 153 -0.13 -5.97 34.12
C SER A 153 0.83 -6.33 35.26
N MET A 154 2.02 -5.73 35.31
CA MET A 154 2.86 -5.79 36.51
C MET A 154 2.29 -4.81 37.53
N ARG A 155 1.34 -5.27 38.35
CA ARG A 155 1.14 -4.66 39.68
C ARG A 155 2.53 -4.56 40.31
N ASN A 156 2.90 -3.39 40.83
CA ASN A 156 4.05 -3.18 41.71
C ASN A 156 3.92 -4.11 42.94
N LYS A 157 4.18 -5.42 42.77
CA LYS A 157 4.58 -6.28 43.86
C LYS A 157 6.04 -5.98 44.07
N VAL A 158 6.30 -4.94 44.87
CA VAL A 158 7.52 -4.88 45.65
C VAL A 158 7.49 -6.15 46.49
N VAL A 159 8.19 -7.19 46.03
CA VAL A 159 8.52 -8.33 46.88
C VAL A 159 9.55 -7.76 47.85
N PRO A 160 9.25 -7.66 49.16
CA PRO A 160 10.27 -7.29 50.11
C PRO A 160 11.19 -8.50 50.21
N ASP A 161 12.29 -8.45 49.47
CA ASP A 161 13.40 -9.36 49.68
C ASP A 161 13.92 -9.12 51.10
N GLN A 162 13.65 -10.12 51.96
CA GLN A 162 14.52 -10.54 53.06
C GLN A 162 15.10 -9.41 53.93
N LEU A 163 14.27 -8.71 54.68
CA LEU A 163 14.71 -8.07 55.92
C LEU A 163 14.46 -9.03 57.08
N ASN A 164 15.53 -9.73 57.49
CA ASN A 164 15.61 -10.44 58.76
C ASN A 164 15.32 -9.46 59.90
N ILE A 165 14.12 -9.51 60.46
CA ILE A 165 13.77 -8.81 61.71
C ILE A 165 13.28 -9.90 62.69
N PRO A 166 13.90 -10.03 63.89
CA PRO A 166 13.50 -11.04 64.85
C PRO A 166 12.06 -10.78 65.31
N SER A 167 11.29 -11.86 65.36
CA SER A 167 9.93 -11.94 65.88
C SER A 167 9.83 -11.42 67.33
N HIS A 168 9.12 -10.31 67.54
CA HIS A 168 8.60 -9.90 68.85
C HIS A 168 7.06 -9.81 68.78
N PRO A 169 6.31 -10.51 69.66
CA PRO A 169 4.87 -10.69 69.49
C PRO A 169 4.04 -9.65 70.26
N SER A 170 4.26 -8.34 70.03
CA SER A 170 3.50 -7.31 70.77
C SER A 170 3.12 -6.04 70.02
N ASP A 171 3.41 -5.91 68.73
CA ASP A 171 2.99 -4.73 67.95
C ASP A 171 1.95 -5.13 66.90
N SER A 172 0.69 -5.25 67.31
CA SER A 172 -0.45 -5.29 66.40
C SER A 172 -0.63 -3.90 65.76
N ARG A 173 0.20 -3.58 64.75
CA ARG A 173 0.02 -2.37 63.94
C ARG A 173 -1.18 -2.58 63.03
N ARG A 174 -2.28 -1.90 63.36
CA ARG A 174 -3.50 -1.74 62.56
C ARG A 174 -3.15 -1.45 61.09
N SER A 175 -3.48 -2.38 60.21
CA SER A 175 -3.67 -2.07 58.79
C SER A 175 -5.05 -1.44 58.64
N VAL A 176 -5.11 -0.18 58.22
CA VAL A 176 -6.35 0.44 57.76
C VAL A 176 -6.64 -0.11 56.38
N THR A 177 -7.44 -1.16 56.31
CA THR A 177 -8.08 -1.62 55.08
C THR A 177 -9.30 -0.73 54.83
N PHE A 178 -9.41 -0.12 53.66
CA PHE A 178 -10.70 0.37 53.21
C PHE A 178 -11.66 -0.83 53.13
N SER A 179 -12.79 -0.75 53.85
CA SER A 179 -13.86 -1.75 53.77
C SER A 179 -14.34 -1.86 52.32
N GLU A 180 -14.26 -3.05 51.75
CA GLU A 180 -14.73 -3.35 50.39
C GLU A 180 -16.27 -3.45 50.31
N GLU A 181 -16.98 -3.38 51.44
CA GLU A 181 -18.45 -3.33 51.47
C GLU A 181 -18.95 -1.90 51.70
N LEU A 182 -19.81 -1.45 50.80
CA LEU A 182 -20.39 -0.11 50.74
C LEU A 182 -21.65 -0.07 51.63
N GLN A 183 -21.53 0.46 52.86
CA GLN A 183 -22.69 0.68 53.73
C GLN A 183 -23.41 1.98 53.34
N VAL A 184 -24.54 1.83 52.64
CA VAL A 184 -25.44 2.93 52.30
C VAL A 184 -26.40 3.15 53.48
N TYR A 185 -26.31 4.30 54.14
CA TYR A 185 -27.30 4.72 55.12
C TYR A 185 -28.39 5.54 54.43
N GLN A 186 -29.63 5.07 54.49
CA GLN A 186 -30.79 5.80 54.00
C GLN A 186 -31.27 6.75 55.11
N ILE A 187 -31.18 8.06 54.85
CA ILE A 187 -31.76 9.08 55.74
C ILE A 187 -33.20 9.29 55.30
N TYR A 188 -34.17 8.97 56.16
CA TYR A 188 -35.56 9.35 55.94
C TYR A 188 -35.76 10.80 56.42
N SER A 189 -36.26 11.68 55.55
CA SER A 189 -36.71 13.01 55.96
C SER A 189 -38.12 12.92 56.53
N THR A 190 -38.32 13.44 57.73
CA THR A 190 -39.62 13.86 58.26
C THR A 190 -40.14 15.09 57.53
#